data_AF-A0A2P5XHL4-F1
#
_entry.id   AF-A0A2P5XHL4-F1
#
_cell.length_a   1.000
_cell.length_b   1.000
_cell.length_c   1.000
_cell.angle_alpha   90.00
_cell.angle_beta   90.00
_cell.angle_gamma   90.00
#
_symmetry.space_group_name_H-M   'P 1'
#
loop_
_entity.id
_entity.type
_entity.pdbx_description
1 polymer ?
#
loop_
_entity_poly.entity_id
_entity_poly.type
_entity_poly.pdbx_seq_one_letter_code
_entity_poly.pdbx_strand_id
1 'polypeptide(L)'
;MAMCLVGGARRFELTGPSIMERVIKEYPNADLFLHCPMDKNAFKLSLLKTAPRLASVRIFDQKIVPQTAEQVRVLTAANSPNGIQGYWNAPLNPQHFVAGRYTVPSGSVYGGLNDRLGIGDFYTSKAALSRLSLIPKLDLAGYRRLNSESAFKAQLTTQNISYVENRLPFCVVTDRRYRFPPSHMGVPVAALSSPGPLSGAKCRPCTPVCKGRCVADVMSSLDKRWSWTNWRNGTIELCDAHGGWEDRWEMIFDRVAGKKLAEGRRQVKDLMFEECVADFREMKKKAVNWEAPTAEEICGLGLKNHTKMIL
;
A
#
# COMPACT_ATOMS: atom_id res chain seq x y z
N MET A 1 -16.91 -11.08 -1.52
CA MET A 1 -15.69 -10.48 -0.94
C MET A 1 -15.44 -9.16 -1.65
N ALA A 2 -14.89 -8.16 -0.96
CA ALA A 2 -14.55 -6.88 -1.57
C ALA A 2 -13.06 -6.59 -1.37
N MET A 3 -12.43 -5.95 -2.35
CA MET A 3 -11.06 -5.46 -2.27
C MET A 3 -11.06 -3.95 -2.49
N CYS A 4 -10.42 -3.21 -1.60
CA CYS A 4 -10.36 -1.75 -1.68
C CYS A 4 -8.92 -1.31 -1.92
N LEU A 5 -8.69 -0.63 -3.05
CA LEU A 5 -7.44 0.07 -3.33
C LEU A 5 -7.63 1.55 -2.99
N VAL A 6 -7.08 1.99 -1.86
CA VAL A 6 -7.28 3.36 -1.32
C VAL A 6 -5.98 4.16 -1.17
N GLY A 7 -5.83 5.23 -1.94
CA GLY A 7 -4.66 6.11 -1.94
C GLY A 7 -4.02 6.30 -3.30
N GLY A 8 -3.02 7.19 -3.38
CA GLY A 8 -2.42 7.63 -4.65
C GLY A 8 -1.64 6.54 -5.38
N ALA A 9 -1.70 6.56 -6.72
CA ALA A 9 -1.07 5.55 -7.59
C ALA A 9 0.45 5.48 -7.43
N ARG A 10 1.16 6.63 -7.37
CA ARG A 10 2.60 6.71 -7.11
C ARG A 10 3.43 5.70 -7.92
N ARG A 11 3.97 4.66 -7.28
CA ARG A 11 4.75 3.56 -7.86
C ARG A 11 3.86 2.39 -8.30
N PHE A 12 2.69 2.69 -8.86
CA PHE A 12 1.74 1.66 -9.28
C PHE A 12 2.28 0.79 -10.41
N GLU A 13 3.24 1.30 -11.19
CA GLU A 13 3.97 0.50 -12.19
C GLU A 13 4.72 -0.69 -11.57
N LEU A 14 5.11 -0.60 -10.30
CA LEU A 14 5.81 -1.68 -9.58
C LEU A 14 4.86 -2.56 -8.77
N THR A 15 3.81 -1.95 -8.23
CA THR A 15 2.94 -2.58 -7.24
C THR A 15 1.68 -3.15 -7.88
N GLY A 16 1.09 -2.42 -8.84
CA GLY A 16 -0.10 -2.81 -9.59
C GLY A 16 -0.01 -4.20 -10.23
N PRO A 17 1.06 -4.53 -10.99
CA PRO A 17 1.19 -5.87 -11.57
C PRO A 17 1.19 -6.97 -10.50
N SER A 18 1.86 -6.75 -9.37
CA SER A 18 1.90 -7.72 -8.27
C SER A 18 0.54 -7.84 -7.56
N ILE A 19 -0.20 -6.74 -7.39
CA ILE A 19 -1.56 -6.74 -6.83
C ILE A 19 -2.51 -7.52 -7.73
N MET A 20 -2.45 -7.28 -9.04
CA MET A 20 -3.25 -8.02 -10.01
C MET A 20 -2.94 -9.52 -9.96
N GLU A 21 -1.66 -9.87 -10.00
CA GLU A 21 -1.22 -11.26 -10.10
C GLU A 21 -1.36 -12.06 -8.80
N ARG A 22 -1.04 -11.45 -7.66
CA ARG A 22 -0.90 -12.14 -6.37
C ARG A 22 -2.07 -11.90 -5.42
N VAL A 23 -2.95 -10.94 -5.72
CA VAL A 23 -4.11 -10.62 -4.87
C VAL A 23 -5.39 -10.79 -5.65
N ILE A 24 -5.62 -9.99 -6.69
CA ILE A 24 -6.94 -9.98 -7.38
C ILE A 24 -7.24 -11.32 -8.05
N LYS A 25 -6.25 -11.97 -8.67
CA LYS A 25 -6.44 -13.29 -9.31
C LYS A 25 -6.70 -14.44 -8.33
N GLU A 26 -6.25 -14.33 -7.09
CA GLU A 26 -6.54 -15.33 -6.04
C GLU A 26 -8.02 -15.28 -5.62
N TYR A 27 -8.72 -14.18 -5.92
CA TYR A 27 -10.13 -13.99 -5.59
C TYR A 27 -10.91 -13.43 -6.80
N PRO A 28 -11.12 -14.25 -7.86
CA PRO A 28 -11.73 -13.79 -9.11
C PRO A 28 -13.18 -13.30 -8.95
N ASN A 29 -13.85 -13.71 -7.87
CA ASN A 29 -15.21 -13.31 -7.51
C ASN A 29 -15.25 -12.10 -6.56
N ALA A 30 -14.11 -11.51 -6.21
CA ALA A 30 -14.08 -10.33 -5.35
C ALA A 30 -14.40 -9.07 -6.15
N ASP A 31 -15.24 -8.22 -5.58
CA ASP A 31 -15.57 -6.91 -6.14
C ASP A 31 -14.46 -5.91 -5.81
N LEU A 32 -13.85 -5.30 -6.83
CA LEU A 32 -12.79 -4.31 -6.69
C LEU A 32 -13.37 -2.90 -6.60
N PHE A 33 -13.01 -2.21 -5.53
CA PHE A 33 -13.29 -0.80 -5.28
C PHE A 33 -11.98 -0.01 -5.36
N LEU A 34 -11.94 1.00 -6.23
CA LEU A 34 -10.81 1.91 -6.39
C LEU A 34 -11.19 3.28 -5.85
N HIS A 35 -10.37 3.83 -4.95
CA HIS A 35 -10.55 5.16 -4.37
C HIS A 35 -9.20 5.90 -4.32
N CYS A 36 -8.89 6.64 -5.38
CA CYS A 36 -7.57 7.25 -5.59
C CYS A 36 -7.69 8.77 -5.79
N PRO A 37 -6.83 9.59 -5.17
CA PRO A 37 -6.71 10.99 -5.56
C PRO A 37 -6.22 11.11 -7.01
N MET A 38 -6.71 12.12 -7.73
CA MET A 38 -6.21 12.49 -9.05
C MET A 38 -4.85 13.19 -8.90
N ASP A 39 -3.82 12.63 -9.53
CA ASP A 39 -2.48 13.21 -9.61
C ASP A 39 -1.80 12.78 -10.92
N LYS A 40 -0.57 13.26 -11.16
CA LYS A 40 0.22 12.92 -12.37
C LYS A 40 0.54 11.42 -12.53
N ASN A 41 0.29 10.59 -11.53
CA ASN A 41 0.46 9.14 -11.57
C ASN A 41 -0.87 8.39 -11.73
N ALA A 42 -2.02 9.06 -11.66
CA ALA A 42 -3.33 8.40 -11.73
C ALA A 42 -3.51 7.61 -13.04
N PHE A 43 -2.86 8.01 -14.13
CA PHE A 43 -2.86 7.27 -15.39
C PHE A 43 -2.42 5.81 -15.26
N LYS A 44 -1.55 5.50 -14.29
CA LYS A 44 -1.02 4.14 -14.06
C LYS A 44 -2.11 3.15 -13.62
N LEU A 45 -3.24 3.66 -13.12
CA LEU A 45 -4.40 2.85 -12.72
C LEU A 45 -5.06 2.16 -13.92
N SER A 46 -4.73 2.54 -15.17
CA SER A 46 -5.14 1.85 -16.39
C SER A 46 -4.77 0.35 -16.38
N LEU A 47 -3.73 -0.04 -15.62
CA LEU A 47 -3.37 -1.45 -15.38
C LEU A 47 -4.53 -2.30 -14.86
N LEU A 48 -5.49 -1.69 -14.16
CA LEU A 48 -6.66 -2.36 -13.60
C LEU A 48 -7.72 -2.71 -14.67
N LYS A 49 -7.51 -2.38 -15.96
CA LYS A 49 -8.40 -2.79 -17.06
C LYS A 49 -8.66 -4.30 -17.11
N THR A 50 -7.68 -5.09 -16.67
CA THR A 50 -7.76 -6.55 -16.66
C THR A 50 -8.40 -7.11 -15.38
N ALA A 51 -8.85 -6.25 -14.45
CA ALA A 51 -9.55 -6.69 -13.26
C ALA A 51 -10.88 -7.34 -13.65
N PRO A 52 -11.21 -8.52 -13.08
CA PRO A 52 -12.38 -9.29 -13.50
C PRO A 52 -13.70 -8.60 -13.10
N ARG A 53 -13.73 -7.96 -11.92
CA ARG A 53 -14.94 -7.34 -11.36
C ARG A 53 -14.61 -5.96 -10.76
N LEU A 54 -14.88 -4.90 -11.52
CA LEU A 54 -14.80 -3.52 -11.04
C LEU A 54 -16.18 -3.11 -10.52
N ALA A 55 -16.32 -2.99 -9.21
CA ALA A 55 -17.59 -2.56 -8.61
C ALA A 55 -17.72 -1.03 -8.62
N SER A 56 -16.70 -0.32 -8.11
CA SER A 56 -16.72 1.14 -8.11
C SER A 56 -15.34 1.68 -8.36
N VAL A 57 -15.26 2.67 -9.24
CA VAL A 57 -14.05 3.46 -9.47
C VAL A 57 -14.33 4.90 -9.07
N ARG A 58 -13.52 5.41 -8.15
CA ARG A 58 -13.50 6.81 -7.76
C ARG A 58 -12.09 7.38 -7.90
N ILE A 59 -11.92 8.31 -8.83
CA ILE A 59 -10.70 9.11 -8.98
C ILE A 59 -11.11 10.57 -8.81
N PHE A 60 -10.52 11.27 -7.85
CA PHE A 60 -11.08 12.55 -7.40
C PHE A 60 -10.01 13.59 -7.10
N ASP A 61 -10.32 14.86 -7.36
CA ASP A 61 -9.47 15.96 -6.94
C ASP A 61 -9.46 16.09 -5.42
N GLN A 62 -8.27 16.16 -4.84
CA GLN A 62 -8.13 16.36 -3.40
C GLN A 62 -8.59 17.77 -3.03
N LYS A 63 -9.57 17.86 -2.14
CA LYS A 63 -10.05 19.13 -1.59
C LYS A 63 -9.74 19.19 -0.10
N ILE A 64 -9.46 20.39 0.39
CA ILE A 64 -9.32 20.64 1.83
C ILE A 64 -10.71 20.43 2.45
N VAL A 65 -10.76 19.62 3.50
CA VAL A 65 -11.98 19.38 4.28
C VAL A 65 -11.82 20.05 5.63
N PRO A 66 -12.80 20.87 6.07
CA PRO A 66 -12.79 21.44 7.42
C PRO A 66 -12.71 20.34 8.48
N GLN A 67 -11.85 20.54 9.48
CA GLN A 67 -11.70 19.60 10.59
C GLN A 67 -12.63 20.00 11.73
N THR A 68 -13.29 19.02 12.35
CA THR A 68 -14.06 19.25 13.58
C THR A 68 -13.14 19.32 14.80
N ALA A 69 -13.62 19.91 15.90
CA ALA A 69 -12.83 20.00 17.13
C ALA A 69 -12.45 18.61 17.68
N GLU A 70 -13.34 17.63 17.55
CA GLU A 70 -13.11 16.23 17.92
C GLU A 70 -11.99 15.63 17.06
N GLN A 71 -11.97 15.90 15.75
CA GLN A 71 -10.94 15.38 14.84
C GLN A 71 -9.55 15.90 15.23
N VAL A 72 -9.44 17.18 15.57
CA VAL A 72 -8.18 17.80 16.01
C VAL A 72 -7.71 17.24 17.36
N ARG A 73 -8.65 16.96 18.29
CA ARG A 73 -8.31 16.36 19.60
C ARG A 73 -7.87 14.91 19.47
N VAL A 74 -8.60 14.12 18.69
CA VAL A 74 -8.44 12.67 18.61
C VAL A 74 -7.29 12.27 17.70
N LEU A 75 -7.10 12.92 16.56
CA LEU A 75 -6.13 12.48 15.55
C LEU A 75 -4.86 13.31 15.55
N THR A 76 -3.76 12.70 15.09
CA THR A 76 -2.53 13.41 14.74
C THR A 76 -1.94 12.86 13.45
N ALA A 77 -1.34 13.74 12.64
CA ALA A 77 -0.60 13.34 11.45
C ALA A 77 0.77 12.71 11.78
N ALA A 78 1.26 12.87 13.02
CA ALA A 78 2.55 12.36 13.44
C ALA A 78 2.65 10.84 13.18
N ASN A 79 3.77 10.41 12.59
CA ASN A 79 4.09 9.00 12.36
C ASN A 79 3.08 8.22 11.49
N SER A 80 2.23 8.90 10.73
CA SER A 80 1.28 8.23 9.82
C SER A 80 1.96 7.82 8.50
N PRO A 81 1.75 6.56 8.02
CA PRO A 81 2.27 6.09 6.75
C PRO A 81 1.46 6.67 5.57
N ASN A 82 2.14 7.03 4.47
CA ASN A 82 1.47 7.57 3.28
C ASN A 82 1.24 6.50 2.18
N GLY A 83 -0.01 6.08 1.96
CA GLY A 83 -0.59 5.60 0.68
C GLY A 83 -0.26 4.17 0.15
N ILE A 84 -1.07 3.70 -0.84
CA ILE A 84 -0.99 2.39 -1.53
C ILE A 84 0.36 2.23 -2.24
N GLN A 85 1.23 1.38 -1.71
CA GLN A 85 2.49 1.03 -2.39
C GLN A 85 2.85 -0.44 -2.10
N GLY A 86 1.86 -1.32 -1.95
CA GLY A 86 2.06 -2.72 -1.61
C GLY A 86 2.62 -3.54 -2.79
N TYR A 87 3.90 -3.89 -2.76
CA TYR A 87 4.46 -4.91 -3.65
C TYR A 87 4.30 -6.28 -3.01
N TRP A 88 3.75 -7.23 -3.77
CA TRP A 88 3.46 -8.59 -3.31
C TRP A 88 4.47 -9.58 -3.88
N ASN A 89 5.26 -10.20 -2.99
CA ASN A 89 6.28 -11.17 -3.40
C ASN A 89 5.75 -12.62 -3.44
N ALA A 90 4.57 -12.89 -2.88
CA ALA A 90 3.86 -14.16 -3.00
C ALA A 90 2.32 -13.96 -2.98
N PRO A 91 1.52 -14.96 -3.39
CA PRO A 91 0.06 -14.88 -3.40
C PRO A 91 -0.56 -14.63 -2.02
N LEU A 92 -1.64 -13.85 -1.95
CA LEU A 92 -2.43 -13.67 -0.73
C LEU A 92 -3.34 -14.87 -0.51
N ASN A 93 -2.85 -15.84 0.25
CA ASN A 93 -3.58 -17.08 0.47
C ASN A 93 -4.91 -16.87 1.24
N PRO A 94 -6.04 -17.48 0.81
CA PRO A 94 -7.31 -17.49 1.54
C PRO A 94 -7.25 -17.85 3.03
N GLN A 95 -6.26 -18.62 3.51
CA GLN A 95 -6.15 -18.91 4.95
C GLN A 95 -5.90 -17.67 5.83
N HIS A 96 -5.51 -16.54 5.22
CA HIS A 96 -5.41 -15.27 5.94
C HIS A 96 -6.77 -14.64 6.25
N PHE A 97 -7.87 -15.16 5.69
CA PHE A 97 -9.22 -14.81 6.10
C PHE A 97 -9.64 -15.65 7.32
N VAL A 98 -9.92 -14.98 8.44
CA VAL A 98 -10.41 -15.63 9.67
C VAL A 98 -11.82 -15.13 9.96
N ALA A 99 -12.81 -16.03 9.84
CA ALA A 99 -14.22 -15.69 10.02
C ALA A 99 -14.48 -15.02 11.39
N GLY A 100 -15.28 -13.95 11.41
CA GLY A 100 -15.63 -13.21 12.63
C GLY A 100 -14.49 -12.37 13.22
N ARG A 101 -13.33 -12.31 12.56
CA ARG A 101 -12.16 -11.54 13.01
C ARG A 101 -11.64 -10.65 11.89
N TYR A 102 -11.09 -9.50 12.27
CA TYR A 102 -10.37 -8.63 11.34
C TYR A 102 -8.89 -9.01 11.31
N THR A 103 -8.37 -9.42 10.16
CA THR A 103 -6.95 -9.75 10.01
C THR A 103 -6.16 -8.52 9.59
N VAL A 104 -5.07 -8.24 10.31
CA VAL A 104 -4.09 -7.20 9.99
C VAL A 104 -2.69 -7.80 9.81
N PRO A 105 -1.79 -7.14 9.07
CA PRO A 105 -0.39 -7.54 9.01
C PRO A 105 0.27 -7.43 10.38
N SER A 106 1.10 -8.42 10.72
CA SER A 106 1.98 -8.36 11.88
C SER A 106 3.18 -7.43 11.62
N GLY A 107 3.61 -6.68 12.63
CA GLY A 107 4.79 -5.80 12.53
C GLY A 107 4.60 -4.60 11.59
N SER A 108 5.70 -3.88 11.37
CA SER A 108 5.77 -2.56 10.73
C SER A 108 4.79 -1.55 11.35
N VAL A 109 4.63 -1.60 12.68
CA VAL A 109 3.68 -0.77 13.42
C VAL A 109 4.31 0.50 14.01
N TYR A 110 3.48 1.48 14.38
CA TYR A 110 3.82 2.72 15.09
C TYR A 110 2.93 2.85 16.34
N GLY A 111 3.05 1.88 17.25
CA GLY A 111 2.29 1.81 18.51
C GLY A 111 0.84 1.31 18.38
N GLY A 112 0.34 1.07 17.16
CA GLY A 112 -1.02 0.62 16.88
C GLY A 112 -1.09 -0.71 16.14
N LEU A 113 -2.08 -0.84 15.25
CA LEU A 113 -2.19 -1.97 14.32
C LEU A 113 -1.80 -1.53 12.92
N ASN A 114 -1.05 -2.39 12.22
CA ASN A 114 -0.68 -2.14 10.84
C ASN A 114 -1.94 -2.01 9.98
N ASP A 115 -2.17 -0.83 9.45
CA ASP A 115 -3.38 -0.49 8.72
C ASP A 115 -3.22 -0.46 7.20
N ARG A 116 -2.10 -0.97 6.68
CA ARG A 116 -1.80 -0.98 5.24
C ARG A 116 -2.61 -2.01 4.45
N LEU A 117 -3.15 -2.99 5.15
CA LEU A 117 -3.99 -4.06 4.61
C LEU A 117 -4.92 -4.51 5.72
N GLY A 118 -6.14 -4.89 5.34
CA GLY A 118 -7.06 -5.54 6.25
C GLY A 118 -7.94 -6.52 5.51
N ILE A 119 -8.23 -7.64 6.16
CA ILE A 119 -9.04 -8.72 5.60
C ILE A 119 -10.10 -9.05 6.64
N GLY A 120 -11.37 -8.92 6.27
CA GLY A 120 -12.48 -9.19 7.17
C GLY A 120 -13.74 -9.55 6.40
N ASP A 121 -14.72 -10.07 7.13
CA ASP A 121 -16.10 -10.19 6.64
C ASP A 121 -16.77 -8.80 6.53
N PHE A 122 -18.04 -8.78 6.11
CA PHE A 122 -18.79 -7.54 5.96
C PHE A 122 -18.86 -6.73 7.26
N TYR A 123 -19.14 -7.37 8.39
CA TYR A 123 -19.34 -6.69 9.67
C TYR A 123 -18.03 -6.08 10.19
N THR A 124 -16.97 -6.89 10.22
CA THR A 124 -15.64 -6.47 10.67
C THR A 124 -15.06 -5.40 9.75
N SER A 125 -15.23 -5.52 8.43
CA SER A 125 -14.75 -4.54 7.45
C SER A 125 -15.53 -3.23 7.52
N LYS A 126 -16.86 -3.27 7.68
CA LYS A 126 -17.68 -2.06 7.88
C LYS A 126 -17.23 -1.31 9.13
N ALA A 127 -17.01 -2.03 10.23
CA ALA A 127 -16.49 -1.45 11.46
C ALA A 127 -15.10 -0.85 11.23
N ALA A 128 -14.17 -1.57 10.58
CA ALA A 128 -12.81 -1.13 10.29
C ALA A 128 -12.72 0.10 9.34
N LEU A 129 -13.64 0.24 8.40
CA LEU A 129 -13.67 1.34 7.44
C LEU A 129 -14.38 2.62 7.95
N SER A 130 -15.01 2.56 9.12
CA SER A 130 -15.76 3.67 9.76
C SER A 130 -14.86 4.73 10.43
N ARG A 131 -13.65 4.98 9.92
CA ARG A 131 -12.59 5.77 10.58
C ARG A 131 -13.03 7.17 11.01
N LEU A 132 -13.51 7.99 10.09
CA LEU A 132 -13.88 9.37 10.40
C LEU A 132 -15.18 9.46 11.20
N SER A 133 -16.15 8.57 10.92
CA SER A 133 -17.45 8.56 11.59
C SER A 133 -17.37 8.12 13.06
N LEU A 134 -16.31 7.41 13.46
CA LEU A 134 -16.13 6.93 14.83
C LEU A 134 -15.39 7.92 15.73
N ILE A 135 -14.86 9.01 15.19
CA ILE A 135 -14.10 10.01 15.94
C ILE A 135 -14.87 10.56 17.17
N PRO A 136 -16.16 10.93 17.10
CA PRO A 136 -16.89 11.38 18.28
C PRO A 136 -16.94 10.33 19.41
N LYS A 137 -17.08 9.05 19.06
CA LYS A 137 -17.07 7.95 20.05
C LYS A 137 -15.67 7.75 20.65
N LEU A 138 -14.62 7.91 19.85
CA LEU A 138 -13.24 7.86 20.35
C LEU A 138 -12.93 9.04 21.29
N ASP A 139 -13.42 10.23 20.97
CA ASP A 139 -13.25 11.42 21.81
C ASP A 139 -13.95 11.24 23.17
N LEU A 140 -15.20 10.73 23.16
CA LEU A 140 -15.96 10.40 24.37
C LEU A 140 -15.29 9.30 25.22
N ALA A 141 -14.64 8.34 24.58
CA ALA A 141 -13.86 7.30 25.26
C ALA A 141 -12.50 7.79 25.78
N GLY A 142 -12.19 9.09 25.64
CA GLY A 142 -10.98 9.71 26.18
C GLY A 142 -9.73 9.58 25.31
N TYR A 143 -9.84 9.05 24.09
CA TYR A 143 -8.69 8.93 23.19
C TYR A 143 -8.24 10.30 22.64
N ARG A 144 -6.93 10.55 22.62
CA ARG A 144 -6.34 11.82 22.15
C ARG A 144 -5.07 11.55 21.33
N ARG A 145 -4.80 12.43 20.35
CA ARG A 145 -3.56 12.47 19.55
C ARG A 145 -3.12 11.11 18.98
N LEU A 146 -4.07 10.31 18.50
CA LEU A 146 -3.84 9.02 17.88
C LEU A 146 -3.32 9.19 16.44
N ASN A 147 -2.20 8.56 16.12
CA ASN A 147 -1.77 8.36 14.73
C ASN A 147 -2.70 7.36 14.02
N SER A 148 -2.52 7.15 12.70
CA SER A 148 -3.44 6.31 11.93
C SER A 148 -3.61 4.88 12.49
N GLU A 149 -2.51 4.25 12.92
CA GLU A 149 -2.50 2.87 13.41
C GLU A 149 -3.07 2.75 14.81
N SER A 150 -2.77 3.71 15.69
CA SER A 150 -3.32 3.77 17.05
C SER A 150 -4.81 4.09 17.01
N ALA A 151 -5.23 5.00 16.10
CA ALA A 151 -6.64 5.30 15.84
C ALA A 151 -7.36 4.05 15.34
N PHE A 152 -6.73 3.30 14.44
CA PHE A 152 -7.29 2.05 13.93
C PHE A 152 -7.47 1.00 15.02
N LYS A 153 -6.49 0.83 15.90
CA LYS A 153 -6.60 -0.06 17.06
C LYS A 153 -7.73 0.38 18.00
N ALA A 154 -7.76 1.66 18.37
CA ALA A 154 -8.79 2.21 19.25
C ALA A 154 -10.19 2.01 18.68
N GLN A 155 -10.35 2.18 17.37
CA GLN A 155 -11.60 1.96 16.65
C GLN A 155 -12.09 0.52 16.78
N LEU A 156 -11.24 -0.48 16.53
CA LEU A 156 -11.63 -1.89 16.67
C LEU A 156 -11.99 -2.21 18.13
N THR A 157 -11.22 -1.70 19.10
CA THR A 157 -11.51 -1.88 20.53
C THR A 157 -12.85 -1.26 20.93
N THR A 158 -13.11 -0.01 20.56
CA THR A 158 -14.36 0.70 20.89
C THR A 158 -15.58 0.09 20.21
N GLN A 159 -15.40 -0.61 19.08
CA GLN A 159 -16.46 -1.35 18.39
C GLN A 159 -16.55 -2.82 18.82
N ASN A 160 -15.74 -3.26 19.80
CA ASN A 160 -15.65 -4.66 20.24
C ASN A 160 -15.38 -5.65 19.08
N ILE A 161 -14.54 -5.24 18.13
CA ILE A 161 -14.15 -6.07 16.99
C ILE A 161 -12.86 -6.81 17.34
N SER A 162 -12.95 -8.15 17.32
CA SER A 162 -11.77 -8.99 17.49
C SER A 162 -10.89 -8.99 16.23
N TYR A 163 -9.57 -9.04 16.42
CA TYR A 163 -8.61 -9.03 15.31
C TYR A 163 -7.52 -10.09 15.48
N VAL A 164 -6.83 -10.43 14.40
CA VAL A 164 -5.62 -11.29 14.39
C VAL A 164 -4.50 -10.62 13.61
N GLU A 165 -3.26 -10.86 14.03
CA GLU A 165 -2.07 -10.38 13.33
C GLU A 165 -1.42 -11.54 12.57
N ASN A 166 -1.31 -11.42 11.24
CA ASN A 166 -0.73 -12.44 10.37
C ASN A 166 0.51 -11.91 9.64
N ARG A 167 1.49 -12.78 9.36
CA ARG A 167 2.58 -12.45 8.44
C ARG A 167 2.09 -12.52 7.01
N LEU A 168 2.16 -11.41 6.28
CA LEU A 168 1.60 -11.30 4.93
C LEU A 168 2.69 -11.00 3.89
N PRO A 169 2.60 -11.55 2.66
CA PRO A 169 3.69 -11.53 1.67
C PRO A 169 3.70 -10.23 0.84
N PHE A 170 3.77 -9.09 1.53
CA PHE A 170 3.87 -7.80 0.87
C PHE A 170 4.79 -6.85 1.62
N CYS A 171 5.29 -5.85 0.91
CA CYS A 171 6.05 -4.74 1.46
C CYS A 171 5.57 -3.42 0.87
N VAL A 172 5.82 -2.31 1.58
CA VAL A 172 5.48 -0.98 1.10
C VAL A 172 6.70 -0.39 0.39
N VAL A 173 6.62 -0.34 -0.94
CA VAL A 173 7.64 0.28 -1.78
C VAL A 173 7.78 1.76 -1.40
N THR A 174 9.02 2.23 -1.25
CA THR A 174 9.26 3.62 -0.84
C THR A 174 10.46 4.24 -1.55
N ASP A 175 10.30 5.50 -1.93
CA ASP A 175 11.31 6.41 -2.47
C ASP A 175 11.94 7.30 -1.38
N ARG A 176 11.49 7.16 -0.13
CA ARG A 176 11.97 7.96 0.99
C ARG A 176 13.38 7.54 1.39
N ARG A 177 14.12 8.54 1.84
CA ARG A 177 15.45 8.37 2.44
C ARG A 177 15.29 8.05 3.92
N TYR A 178 16.04 7.06 4.38
CA TYR A 178 16.09 6.62 5.76
C TYR A 178 17.55 6.41 6.15
N ARG A 179 17.92 6.84 7.35
CA ARG A 179 19.28 6.63 7.87
C ARG A 179 19.62 5.13 7.91
N PHE A 180 20.83 4.79 7.49
CA PHE A 180 21.40 3.45 7.62
C PHE A 180 22.78 3.51 8.31
N PRO A 181 23.06 2.65 9.31
CA PRO A 181 22.10 1.80 10.00
C PRO A 181 21.02 2.66 10.72
N PRO A 182 19.78 2.15 10.83
CA PRO A 182 18.70 2.87 11.51
C PRO A 182 19.02 3.07 13.00
N SER A 183 18.59 4.20 13.57
CA SER A 183 18.59 4.40 15.03
C SER A 183 17.52 3.53 15.70
N HIS A 184 17.48 3.49 17.04
CA HIS A 184 16.50 2.70 17.80
C HIS A 184 15.03 2.88 17.34
N MET A 185 14.65 4.13 17.05
CA MET A 185 13.34 4.52 16.48
C MET A 185 13.45 4.82 14.97
N GLY A 186 14.35 4.14 14.28
CA GLY A 186 14.57 4.24 12.84
C GLY A 186 13.63 3.32 12.05
N VAL A 187 13.62 3.50 10.73
CA VAL A 187 12.81 2.69 9.81
C VAL A 187 13.76 1.82 8.99
N PRO A 188 13.80 0.50 9.23
CA PRO A 188 14.57 -0.41 8.38
C PRO A 188 13.90 -0.52 7.01
N VAL A 189 14.72 -0.58 5.95
CA VAL A 189 14.24 -0.76 4.58
C VAL A 189 14.75 -2.11 4.06
N ALA A 190 13.81 -3.01 3.80
CA ALA A 190 14.10 -4.34 3.28
C ALA A 190 14.44 -4.27 1.78
N ALA A 191 15.35 -5.13 1.34
CA ALA A 191 15.53 -5.43 -0.07
C ALA A 191 14.27 -6.12 -0.60
N LEU A 192 13.82 -5.71 -1.79
CA LEU A 192 12.70 -6.36 -2.46
C LEU A 192 12.97 -7.85 -2.77
N SER A 193 14.26 -8.24 -2.82
CA SER A 193 14.73 -9.63 -2.95
C SER A 193 14.67 -10.45 -1.65
N SER A 194 14.27 -9.84 -0.53
CA SER A 194 14.17 -10.56 0.74
C SER A 194 13.22 -11.75 0.63
N PRO A 195 13.55 -12.90 1.25
CA PRO A 195 12.69 -14.09 1.19
C PRO A 195 11.26 -13.85 1.71
N GLY A 196 11.10 -12.98 2.72
CA GLY A 196 9.81 -12.65 3.30
C GLY A 196 9.20 -13.78 4.14
N PRO A 197 7.93 -13.66 4.56
CA PRO A 197 6.99 -12.55 4.28
C PRO A 197 7.41 -11.22 4.92
N LEU A 198 7.29 -10.11 4.19
CA LEU A 198 7.73 -8.78 4.67
C LEU A 198 6.70 -8.02 5.51
N SER A 199 5.43 -8.44 5.46
CA SER A 199 4.35 -8.01 6.34
C SER A 199 4.20 -6.49 6.46
N GLY A 200 4.28 -5.78 5.34
CA GLY A 200 4.10 -4.33 5.25
C GLY A 200 5.33 -3.49 5.61
N ALA A 201 6.49 -4.11 5.84
CA ALA A 201 7.76 -3.41 5.99
C ALA A 201 8.07 -2.51 4.79
N LYS A 202 8.83 -1.44 5.00
CA LYS A 202 9.33 -0.61 3.90
C LYS A 202 10.31 -1.40 3.05
N CYS A 203 10.22 -1.27 1.74
CA CYS A 203 11.11 -1.97 0.82
C CYS A 203 11.45 -1.14 -0.42
N ARG A 204 12.51 -1.55 -1.11
CA ARG A 204 12.86 -1.03 -2.43
C ARG A 204 13.72 -2.04 -3.22
N PRO A 205 13.72 -1.97 -4.56
CA PRO A 205 14.66 -2.74 -5.37
C PRO A 205 16.08 -2.22 -5.13
N CYS A 206 16.91 -3.02 -4.48
CA CYS A 206 18.27 -2.66 -4.09
C CYS A 206 19.16 -3.91 -4.07
N THR A 207 20.47 -3.67 -4.08
CA THR A 207 21.46 -4.68 -3.71
C THR A 207 21.57 -4.67 -2.19
N PRO A 208 21.26 -5.78 -1.49
CA PRO A 208 21.26 -5.76 -0.03
C PRO A 208 22.68 -5.60 0.52
N VAL A 209 22.88 -4.56 1.33
CA VAL A 209 24.17 -4.24 1.98
C VAL A 209 24.37 -5.00 3.28
N CYS A 210 23.28 -5.58 3.82
CA CYS A 210 23.27 -6.21 5.13
C CYS A 210 22.42 -7.48 5.08
N LYS A 211 23.08 -8.61 5.36
CA LYS A 211 22.52 -9.97 5.29
C LYS A 211 22.95 -10.76 6.53
N GLY A 212 22.20 -11.83 6.85
CA GLY A 212 22.56 -12.76 7.92
C GLY A 212 22.81 -12.07 9.27
N ARG A 213 24.01 -12.23 9.83
CA ARG A 213 24.38 -11.66 11.13
C ARG A 213 24.23 -10.14 11.21
N CYS A 214 24.56 -9.41 10.13
CA CYS A 214 24.37 -7.96 10.09
C CYS A 214 22.89 -7.57 10.33
N VAL A 215 21.94 -8.33 9.76
CA VAL A 215 20.50 -8.07 9.97
C VAL A 215 20.12 -8.34 11.41
N ALA A 216 20.69 -9.37 12.03
CA ALA A 216 20.45 -9.66 13.44
C ALA A 216 20.93 -8.51 14.34
N ASP A 217 22.12 -7.98 14.07
CA ASP A 217 22.70 -6.87 14.84
C ASP A 217 21.86 -5.59 14.66
N VAL A 218 21.49 -5.24 13.42
CA VAL A 218 20.65 -4.06 13.14
C VAL A 218 19.26 -4.22 13.74
N MET A 219 18.55 -5.30 13.43
CA MET A 219 17.14 -5.45 13.78
C MET A 219 16.90 -5.78 15.26
N SER A 220 17.92 -6.23 16.00
CA SER A 220 17.83 -6.41 17.47
C SER A 220 17.94 -5.09 18.23
N SER A 221 18.56 -4.06 17.63
CA SER A 221 18.71 -2.73 18.21
C SER A 221 17.45 -1.83 18.07
N LEU A 222 16.46 -2.27 17.29
CA LEU A 222 15.25 -1.50 16.97
C LEU A 222 14.10 -1.76 17.94
N ASP A 223 13.27 -0.75 18.19
CA ASP A 223 12.03 -0.91 18.94
C ASP A 223 11.00 -1.74 18.13
N LYS A 224 10.54 -2.86 18.70
CA LYS A 224 9.54 -3.75 18.09
C LYS A 224 8.19 -3.07 17.83
N ARG A 225 7.89 -1.98 18.53
CA ARG A 225 6.66 -1.18 18.37
C ARG A 225 6.83 -0.06 17.34
N TRP A 226 7.97 0.01 16.67
CA TRP A 226 8.31 1.07 15.72
C TRP A 226 8.92 0.54 14.42
N SER A 227 8.12 0.47 13.35
CA SER A 227 8.50 0.04 12.00
C SER A 227 9.21 -1.32 11.89
N TRP A 228 9.33 -2.05 12.98
CA TRP A 228 10.01 -3.33 13.08
C TRP A 228 9.15 -4.45 12.49
N THR A 229 9.77 -5.37 11.76
CA THR A 229 9.10 -6.57 11.24
C THR A 229 9.92 -7.81 11.58
N ASN A 230 9.28 -8.98 11.57
CA ASN A 230 9.94 -10.22 11.91
C ASN A 230 10.99 -10.58 10.85
N TRP A 231 12.25 -10.64 11.30
CA TRP A 231 13.44 -10.89 10.49
C TRP A 231 14.08 -12.26 10.75
N ARG A 232 13.55 -13.04 11.70
CA ARG A 232 14.11 -14.35 12.07
C ARG A 232 14.13 -15.30 10.88
N ASN A 233 15.00 -16.32 10.96
CA ASN A 233 15.17 -17.34 9.92
C ASN A 233 15.59 -16.75 8.56
N GLY A 234 16.29 -15.61 8.56
CA GLY A 234 16.82 -15.00 7.34
C GLY A 234 15.74 -14.44 6.40
N THR A 235 14.56 -14.10 6.91
CA THR A 235 13.46 -13.64 6.04
C THR A 235 13.65 -12.22 5.50
N ILE A 236 14.67 -11.49 5.98
CA ILE A 236 14.93 -10.08 5.62
C ILE A 236 16.40 -9.89 5.28
N GLU A 237 16.63 -9.15 4.20
CA GLU A 237 17.90 -8.51 3.86
C GLU A 237 17.65 -6.99 3.79
N LEU A 238 18.61 -6.15 4.16
CA LEU A 238 18.41 -4.70 4.26
C LEU A 238 19.14 -3.92 3.16
N CYS A 239 18.49 -2.85 2.70
CA CYS A 239 19.07 -1.84 1.82
C CYS A 239 19.69 -0.69 2.63
N ASP A 240 20.71 -0.04 2.06
CA ASP A 240 21.17 1.27 2.55
C ASP A 240 20.30 2.41 2.01
N ALA A 241 19.24 2.75 2.74
CA ALA A 241 18.29 3.77 2.32
C ALA A 241 18.69 5.24 2.57
N HIS A 242 19.95 5.54 2.87
CA HIS A 242 20.35 6.93 3.11
C HIS A 242 20.17 7.81 1.86
N GLY A 243 20.46 7.24 0.69
CA GLY A 243 20.37 7.89 -0.62
C GLY A 243 19.07 7.60 -1.37
N GLY A 244 19.06 7.98 -2.65
CA GLY A 244 17.99 7.61 -3.58
C GLY A 244 17.96 6.09 -3.85
N TRP A 245 17.17 5.71 -4.86
CA TRP A 245 17.25 4.35 -5.39
C TRP A 245 18.56 4.18 -6.15
N GLU A 246 19.09 2.95 -6.13
CA GLU A 246 20.33 2.62 -6.84
C GLU A 246 20.19 2.86 -8.35
N ASP A 247 21.30 3.21 -8.98
CA ASP A 247 21.38 3.18 -10.44
C ASP A 247 21.02 1.79 -10.93
N ARG A 248 20.20 1.73 -11.98
CA ARG A 248 19.72 0.47 -12.56
C ARG A 248 18.80 -0.34 -11.63
N TRP A 249 18.13 0.31 -10.65
CA TRP A 249 17.09 -0.32 -9.83
C TRP A 249 16.03 -1.06 -10.67
N GLU A 250 15.73 -0.60 -11.89
CA GLU A 250 14.78 -1.25 -12.80
C GLU A 250 15.23 -2.68 -13.14
N MET A 251 16.53 -2.89 -13.38
CA MET A 251 17.07 -4.24 -13.63
C MET A 251 17.02 -5.12 -12.39
N ILE A 252 17.26 -4.54 -11.21
CA ILE A 252 17.13 -5.25 -9.93
C ILE A 252 15.68 -5.69 -9.73
N PHE A 253 14.73 -4.78 -9.92
CA PHE A 253 13.30 -5.08 -9.84
C PHE A 253 12.92 -6.16 -10.84
N ASP A 254 13.26 -6.01 -12.12
CA ASP A 254 12.87 -6.95 -13.17
C ASP A 254 13.42 -8.36 -12.92
N ARG A 255 14.65 -8.47 -12.41
CA ARG A 255 15.26 -9.74 -12.01
C ARG A 255 14.51 -10.38 -10.83
N VAL A 256 14.16 -9.60 -9.81
CA VAL A 256 13.55 -10.12 -8.59
C VAL A 256 12.07 -10.42 -8.76
N ALA A 257 11.33 -9.54 -9.44
CA ALA A 257 9.90 -9.65 -9.65
C ALA A 257 9.54 -10.71 -10.70
N GLY A 258 10.50 -11.05 -11.56
CA GLY A 258 10.33 -12.01 -12.64
C GLY A 258 9.68 -11.40 -13.88
N LYS A 259 9.74 -12.16 -14.98
CA LYS A 259 9.38 -11.69 -16.33
C LYS A 259 8.02 -11.00 -16.41
N LYS A 260 6.98 -11.61 -15.83
CA LYS A 260 5.59 -11.13 -15.90
C LYS A 260 5.38 -9.76 -15.25
N LEU A 261 5.90 -9.58 -14.03
CA LEU A 261 5.76 -8.31 -13.30
C LEU A 261 6.64 -7.21 -13.92
N ALA A 262 7.81 -7.60 -14.43
CA ALA A 262 8.71 -6.73 -15.17
C ALA A 262 8.07 -6.21 -16.47
N GLU A 263 7.37 -7.06 -17.21
CA GLU A 263 6.60 -6.67 -18.40
C GLU A 263 5.52 -5.65 -18.04
N GLY A 264 4.72 -5.90 -16.99
CA GLY A 264 3.70 -4.94 -16.54
C GLY A 264 4.27 -3.57 -16.15
N ARG A 265 5.46 -3.53 -15.53
CA ARG A 265 6.15 -2.28 -15.22
C ARG A 265 6.56 -1.53 -16.49
N ARG A 266 7.17 -2.23 -17.46
CA ARG A 266 7.61 -1.62 -18.73
C ARG A 266 6.43 -1.12 -19.55
N GLN A 267 5.32 -1.87 -19.57
CA GLN A 267 4.09 -1.43 -20.23
C GLN A 267 3.59 -0.07 -19.72
N VAL A 268 3.69 0.22 -18.42
CA VAL A 268 3.30 1.55 -17.90
C VAL A 268 4.30 2.63 -18.27
N LYS A 269 5.59 2.28 -18.33
CA LYS A 269 6.67 3.22 -18.71
C LYS A 269 6.52 3.67 -20.16
N ASP A 270 6.16 2.74 -21.03
CA ASP A 270 6.06 2.95 -22.47
C ASP A 270 4.60 3.21 -22.91
N LEU A 271 3.68 3.45 -21.97
CA LEU A 271 2.25 3.60 -22.22
C LEU A 271 1.95 4.87 -23.02
N MET A 272 1.32 4.71 -24.18
CA MET A 272 0.93 5.84 -25.01
C MET A 272 -0.37 6.50 -24.51
N PHE A 273 -0.55 7.78 -24.85
CA PHE A 273 -1.74 8.53 -24.42
C PHE A 273 -3.04 7.87 -24.92
N GLU A 274 -3.06 7.46 -26.18
CA GLU A 274 -4.20 6.82 -26.83
C GLU A 274 -4.52 5.46 -26.19
N GLU A 275 -3.49 4.67 -25.86
CA GLU A 275 -3.63 3.39 -25.16
C GLU A 275 -4.17 3.59 -23.75
N CYS A 276 -3.64 4.56 -23.01
CA CYS A 276 -4.14 4.92 -21.67
C CYS A 276 -5.63 5.29 -21.72
N VAL A 277 -6.03 6.14 -22.68
CA VAL A 277 -7.43 6.56 -22.84
C VAL A 277 -8.32 5.36 -23.17
N ALA A 278 -7.87 4.48 -24.06
CA ALA A 278 -8.60 3.25 -24.41
C ALA A 278 -8.79 2.34 -23.18
N ASP A 279 -7.74 2.17 -22.37
CA ASP A 279 -7.76 1.33 -21.17
C ASP A 279 -8.74 1.85 -20.11
N PHE A 280 -8.78 3.16 -19.85
CA PHE A 280 -9.76 3.75 -18.94
C PHE A 280 -11.19 3.63 -19.47
N ARG A 281 -11.39 3.76 -20.78
CA ARG A 281 -12.72 3.53 -21.39
C ARG A 281 -13.14 2.07 -21.26
N GLU A 282 -12.22 1.12 -21.37
CA GLU A 282 -12.49 -0.30 -21.11
C GLU A 282 -12.88 -0.53 -19.65
N MET A 283 -12.13 0.05 -18.69
CA MET A 283 -12.48 -0.01 -17.27
C MET A 283 -13.88 0.55 -17.00
N LYS A 284 -14.23 1.70 -17.59
CA LYS A 284 -15.53 2.34 -17.43
C LYS A 284 -16.68 1.46 -17.91
N LYS A 285 -16.49 0.67 -18.97
CA LYS A 285 -17.51 -0.30 -19.44
C LYS A 285 -17.75 -1.45 -18.45
N LYS A 286 -16.73 -1.81 -17.67
CA LYS A 286 -16.80 -2.90 -16.68
C LYS A 286 -17.27 -2.45 -15.30
N ALA A 287 -17.08 -1.18 -14.97
CA ALA A 287 -17.39 -0.63 -13.66
C ALA A 287 -18.90 -0.45 -13.45
N VAL A 288 -19.44 -0.94 -12.34
CA VAL A 288 -20.85 -0.70 -11.98
C VAL A 288 -21.08 0.78 -11.63
N ASN A 289 -20.15 1.39 -10.89
CA ASN A 289 -20.15 2.81 -10.58
C ASN A 289 -18.84 3.49 -11.02
N TRP A 290 -18.95 4.66 -11.67
CA TRP A 290 -17.81 5.42 -12.19
C TRP A 290 -17.91 6.90 -11.82
N GLU A 291 -17.11 7.32 -10.84
CA GLU A 291 -16.95 8.71 -10.41
C GLU A 291 -15.50 9.13 -10.64
N ALA A 292 -15.18 9.57 -11.86
CA ALA A 292 -13.85 10.04 -12.19
C ALA A 292 -13.90 11.10 -13.31
N PRO A 293 -12.86 11.95 -13.41
CA PRO A 293 -12.61 12.79 -14.57
C PRO A 293 -12.57 11.96 -15.87
N THR A 294 -12.56 12.65 -17.01
CA THR A 294 -12.45 12.00 -18.31
C THR A 294 -11.13 11.24 -18.42
N ALA A 295 -11.13 10.19 -19.26
CA ALA A 295 -9.91 9.41 -19.50
C ALA A 295 -8.78 10.30 -20.04
N GLU A 296 -9.13 11.28 -20.87
CA GLU A 296 -8.24 12.27 -21.46
C GLU A 296 -7.61 13.19 -20.41
N GLU A 297 -8.36 13.61 -19.39
CA GLU A 297 -7.84 14.39 -18.26
C GLU A 297 -6.89 13.56 -17.40
N ILE A 298 -7.29 12.33 -17.04
CA ILE A 298 -6.49 11.42 -16.21
C ILE A 298 -5.16 11.09 -16.91
N CYS A 299 -5.22 10.66 -18.17
CA CYS A 299 -4.04 10.31 -18.96
C CYS A 299 -3.21 11.56 -19.30
N GLY A 300 -3.87 12.69 -19.58
CA GLY A 300 -3.22 13.93 -20.00
C GLY A 300 -2.34 14.54 -18.91
N LEU A 301 -2.76 14.43 -17.65
CA LEU A 301 -2.02 14.98 -16.50
C LEU A 301 -0.62 14.34 -16.33
N GLY A 302 -0.50 13.05 -16.66
CA GLY A 302 0.76 12.30 -16.56
C GLY A 302 1.52 12.19 -17.90
N LEU A 303 0.83 11.84 -18.99
CA LEU A 303 1.46 11.40 -20.24
C LEU A 303 1.69 12.53 -21.26
N LYS A 304 0.86 13.58 -21.33
CA LYS A 304 1.09 14.68 -22.29
C LYS A 304 2.34 15.51 -21.96
N ASN A 305 2.80 15.46 -20.70
CA ASN A 305 4.09 16.04 -20.31
C ASN A 305 5.29 15.19 -20.77
N HIS A 306 5.10 13.92 -21.13
CA HIS A 306 6.15 13.07 -21.70
C HIS A 306 6.37 13.33 -23.20
N THR A 307 5.33 13.74 -23.93
CA THR A 307 5.41 14.00 -25.38
C THR A 307 6.15 15.30 -25.73
N LYS A 308 6.30 16.24 -24.78
CA LYS A 308 7.04 17.50 -24.98
C LYS A 308 8.57 17.39 -24.82
N MET A 309 9.12 16.20 -24.51
CA MET A 309 10.58 15.98 -24.41
C MET A 309 11.16 15.25 -25.64
N ILE A 310 10.46 15.24 -26.77
CA ILE A 310 10.99 14.82 -28.06
C ILE A 310 10.72 15.93 -29.07
N LEU A 311 11.42 17.05 -28.94
CA LEU A 311 11.69 18.04 -29.99
C LEU A 311 12.87 18.91 -29.54
#